data_AF-A0A0F8WVS2-F1
#
_entry.id   AF-A0A0F8WVS2-F1
#
_cell.length_a   1.000
_cell.length_b   1.000
_cell.length_c   1.000
_cell.angle_alpha   90.00
_cell.angle_beta   90.00
_cell.angle_gamma   90.00
#
_symmetry.space_group_name_H-M   'P 1'
#
loop_
_entity.id
_entity.type
_entity.pdbx_description
1 polymer ?
#
loop_
_entity_poly.entity_id
_entity_poly.type
_entity_poly.pdbx_seq_one_letter_code
_entity_poly.pdbx_strand_id
1 'polypeptide(L)'
;MRVVVLSDTHNFHERLNIPEGDVLIHAGDFTSIGKTSEIIAFNHWMRDLPHRHKLVCAGNHDILLETESNYAEGLLTDVTYLRDEYR
;
A
#
# COMPACT_ATOMS: atom_id res chain seq x y z
N MET A 1 16.38 0.39 -14.72
CA MET A 1 15.43 0.17 -13.62
C MET A 1 15.09 1.51 -13.00
N ARG A 2 13.81 1.84 -12.89
CA ARG A 2 13.29 3.03 -12.22
C ARG A 2 12.39 2.59 -11.06
N VAL A 3 12.68 3.14 -9.89
CA VAL A 3 11.89 2.92 -8.67
C VAL A 3 11.14 4.20 -8.36
N VAL A 4 9.83 4.08 -8.18
CA VAL A 4 8.95 5.16 -7.76
C VAL A 4 8.57 4.90 -6.31
N VAL A 5 8.77 5.89 -5.44
CA VAL A 5 8.55 5.76 -4.00
C VAL A 5 7.63 6.88 -3.55
N LEU A 6 6.62 6.53 -2.77
CA LEU A 6 5.71 7.45 -2.09
C LEU A 6 5.39 6.92 -0.69
N SER A 7 4.76 7.75 0.13
CA SER A 7 4.39 7.46 1.51
C SER A 7 3.28 8.42 1.95
N ASP A 8 2.65 8.18 3.10
CA ASP A 8 1.79 9.13 3.81
C ASP A 8 0.62 9.68 2.96
N THR A 9 0.02 8.83 2.14
CA THR A 9 -1.09 9.29 1.28
C THR A 9 -2.37 9.52 2.05
N HIS A 10 -2.59 8.89 3.20
CA HIS A 10 -3.77 9.08 4.05
C HIS A 10 -5.10 9.15 3.29
N ASN A 11 -5.38 8.17 2.42
CA ASN A 11 -6.54 8.10 1.51
C ASN A 11 -6.56 9.11 0.35
N PHE A 12 -5.55 9.94 0.15
CA PHE A 12 -5.46 10.91 -0.96
C PHE A 12 -4.68 10.40 -2.17
N HIS A 13 -4.45 9.08 -2.28
CA HIS A 13 -3.66 8.46 -3.34
C HIS A 13 -4.19 8.73 -4.75
N GLU A 14 -5.52 8.86 -4.94
CA GLU A 14 -6.11 9.21 -6.25
C GLU A 14 -5.77 10.62 -6.75
N ARG A 15 -5.26 11.50 -5.88
CA ARG A 15 -4.87 12.87 -6.25
C ARG A 15 -3.46 12.96 -6.81
N LEU A 16 -2.72 11.85 -6.80
CA LEU A 16 -1.33 11.80 -7.18
C LEU A 16 -1.17 11.42 -8.65
N ASN A 17 -0.30 12.14 -9.35
CA ASN A 17 0.17 11.73 -10.67
C ASN A 17 1.43 10.89 -10.48
N ILE A 18 1.27 9.56 -10.54
CA ILE A 18 2.39 8.64 -10.36
C ILE A 18 3.13 8.48 -11.70
N PRO A 19 4.43 8.79 -11.78
CA PRO A 19 5.20 8.58 -13.00
C PRO A 19 5.34 7.09 -13.30
N GLU A 20 5.55 6.72 -14.56
CA GLU A 20 5.86 5.34 -14.93
C GLU A 20 7.21 4.89 -14.33
N GLY A 21 7.26 3.63 -13.89
CA GLY A 21 8.46 2.96 -13.38
C GLY A 21 8.31 1.43 -13.35
N ASP A 22 9.43 0.76 -13.06
CA ASP A 22 9.46 -0.71 -12.98
C ASP A 22 8.92 -1.23 -11.64
N VAL A 23 9.19 -0.48 -10.57
CA VAL A 23 8.82 -0.80 -9.19
C VAL A 23 8.16 0.42 -8.54
N LEU A 24 7.00 0.21 -7.92
CA LEU A 24 6.34 1.16 -7.05
C LEU A 24 6.45 0.71 -5.59
N ILE A 25 6.81 1.62 -4.70
CA ILE A 25 6.88 1.37 -3.26
C ILE A 25 6.00 2.40 -2.54
N HIS A 26 5.05 1.94 -1.72
CA HIS A 26 4.38 2.78 -0.73
C HIS A 26 4.94 2.48 0.67
N ALA A 27 5.58 3.47 1.29
CA ALA A 27 6.33 3.30 2.53
C ALA A 27 5.52 3.56 3.80
N GLY A 28 4.27 3.08 3.85
CA GLY A 28 3.36 3.25 4.99
C GLY A 28 2.44 4.46 4.94
N ASP A 29 1.46 4.48 5.86
CA ASP A 29 0.47 5.54 6.06
C ASP A 29 -0.40 5.84 4.83
N PHE A 30 -0.80 4.78 4.13
CA PHE A 30 -1.71 4.92 2.99
C PHE A 30 -3.17 5.09 3.40
N THR A 31 -3.53 4.62 4.61
CA THR A 31 -4.86 4.85 5.20
C THR A 31 -4.86 6.06 6.14
N SER A 32 -6.04 6.60 6.45
CA SER A 32 -6.17 7.62 7.50
C SER A 32 -6.21 7.00 8.89
N ILE A 33 -6.92 5.87 9.05
CA ILE A 33 -7.15 5.21 10.35
C ILE A 33 -7.23 3.68 10.24
N GLY A 34 -6.83 3.09 9.11
CA GLY A 34 -6.82 1.64 8.92
C GLY A 34 -8.18 0.99 8.72
N LYS A 35 -9.22 1.65 8.19
CA LYS A 35 -10.49 0.93 7.94
C LYS A 35 -10.34 -0.11 6.83
N THR A 36 -11.08 -1.23 6.91
CA THR A 36 -11.19 -2.23 5.81
C THR A 36 -11.43 -1.57 4.45
N SER A 37 -12.35 -0.60 4.38
CA SER A 37 -12.66 0.12 3.15
C SER A 37 -11.49 0.94 2.61
N GLU A 38 -10.65 1.49 3.50
CA GLU A 38 -9.47 2.29 3.13
C GLU A 38 -8.39 1.39 2.52
N ILE A 39 -8.14 0.23 3.12
CA ILE A 39 -7.19 -0.77 2.59
C ILE A 39 -7.67 -1.29 1.23
N ILE A 40 -8.97 -1.60 1.08
CA ILE A 40 -9.54 -2.04 -0.21
C ILE A 40 -9.41 -0.97 -1.28
N ALA A 41 -9.76 0.29 -0.96
CA ALA A 41 -9.64 1.40 -1.90
C ALA A 41 -8.18 1.61 -2.35
N PHE A 42 -7.25 1.59 -1.40
CA PHE A 42 -5.83 1.67 -1.69
C PHE A 42 -5.34 0.49 -2.56
N ASN A 43 -5.73 -0.74 -2.25
CA ASN A 43 -5.35 -1.92 -3.02
C ASN A 43 -5.88 -1.84 -4.46
N HIS A 44 -7.12 -1.39 -4.67
CA HIS A 44 -7.67 -1.14 -6.00
C HIS A 44 -6.90 -0.05 -6.75
N TRP A 45 -6.56 1.05 -6.09
CA TRP A 45 -5.74 2.10 -6.70
C TRP A 45 -4.36 1.56 -7.12
N MET A 46 -3.70 0.78 -6.26
CA MET A 46 -2.43 0.12 -6.59
C MET A 46 -2.57 -0.85 -7.77
N ARG A 47 -3.70 -1.57 -7.89
CA ARG A 47 -3.98 -2.48 -9.01
C ARG A 47 -3.87 -1.78 -10.36
N ASP A 48 -4.44 -0.58 -10.47
CA ASP A 48 -4.59 0.14 -11.74
C ASP A 48 -3.30 0.84 -12.22
N LEU A 49 -2.28 0.92 -11.37
CA LEU A 49 -0.98 1.51 -11.74
C LEU A 49 -0.15 0.53 -12.60
N PRO A 50 0.55 1.02 -13.65
CA PRO A 50 1.20 0.18 -14.66
C PRO A 50 2.50 -0.48 -14.20
N HIS A 51 2.88 -0.32 -12.92
CA HIS A 51 4.14 -0.79 -12.39
C HIS A 51 4.14 -2.32 -12.27
N ARG A 52 5.20 -2.96 -12.77
CA ARG A 52 5.34 -4.43 -12.75
C ARG A 52 5.39 -4.97 -11.32
N HIS A 53 6.09 -4.28 -10.44
CA HIS A 53 6.21 -4.64 -9.03
C HIS A 53 5.62 -3.52 -8.17
N LYS A 54 4.86 -3.91 -7.15
CA LYS A 54 4.18 -3.01 -6.23
C LYS A 54 4.40 -3.51 -4.81
N LEU A 55 5.19 -2.79 -4.04
CA LEU A 55 5.59 -3.15 -2.67
C LEU A 55 4.95 -2.17 -1.69
N VAL A 56 4.47 -2.68 -0.56
CA VAL A 56 3.83 -1.86 0.47
C VAL A 56 4.28 -2.36 1.84
N CYS A 57 4.62 -1.45 2.73
CA CYS A 57 4.66 -1.73 4.18
C CYS A 57 3.62 -0.87 4.89
N ALA A 58 3.25 -1.26 6.11
CA ALA A 58 2.34 -0.49 6.96
C ALA A 58 3.09 0.66 7.64
N GLY A 59 2.39 1.77 7.84
CA GLY A 59 2.76 2.82 8.79
C GLY A 59 1.85 2.80 10.03
N ASN A 60 2.01 3.78 10.92
CA ASN A 60 1.26 3.83 12.18
C ASN A 60 -0.24 4.18 12.00
N HIS A 61 -0.64 4.75 10.86
CA HIS A 61 -2.05 5.01 10.55
C HIS A 61 -2.77 3.80 9.96
N ASP A 62 -2.04 2.78 9.51
CA ASP A 62 -2.59 1.55 8.94
C ASP A 62 -2.99 0.55 10.04
N ILE A 63 -3.73 1.04 11.05
CA ILE A 63 -4.02 0.37 12.33
C ILE A 63 -4.48 -1.08 12.18
N LEU A 64 -5.32 -1.38 11.19
CA LEU A 64 -5.86 -2.73 11.00
C LEU A 64 -4.80 -3.75 10.55
N LEU A 65 -3.70 -3.31 9.92
CA LEU A 65 -2.54 -4.18 9.64
C LEU A 65 -1.77 -4.58 10.92
N GLU A 66 -1.92 -3.82 12.00
CA GLU A 66 -1.38 -4.17 13.32
C GLU A 66 -2.40 -4.99 14.12
N THR A 67 -3.66 -4.53 14.22
CA THR A 67 -4.65 -5.13 15.12
C THR A 67 -5.25 -6.43 14.58
N GLU A 68 -5.38 -6.56 13.26
CA GLU A 68 -6.02 -7.70 12.58
C GLU A 68 -5.17 -8.13 11.37
N SER A 69 -3.86 -8.26 11.58
CA SER A 69 -2.85 -8.36 10.53
C SER A 69 -3.18 -9.37 9.42
N ASN A 70 -3.59 -10.60 9.79
CA ASN A 70 -3.84 -11.66 8.80
C ASN A 70 -5.08 -11.37 7.95
N TYR A 71 -6.08 -10.74 8.55
CA TYR A 71 -7.28 -10.31 7.83
C TYR A 71 -6.95 -9.15 6.89
N ALA A 72 -6.26 -8.13 7.39
CA ALA A 72 -5.88 -6.95 6.61
C ALA A 72 -4.92 -7.26 5.47
N GLU A 73 -3.91 -8.11 5.70
CA GLU A 73 -3.00 -8.61 4.68
C GLU A 73 -3.75 -9.37 3.58
N GLY A 74 -4.79 -10.14 3.95
CA GLY A 74 -5.68 -10.80 2.99
C GLY A 74 -6.45 -9.85 2.07
N LEU A 75 -6.52 -8.55 2.37
CA LEU A 75 -7.12 -7.52 1.51
C LEU A 75 -6.14 -6.93 0.49
N LEU A 76 -4.83 -7.08 0.71
CA LEU A 76 -3.76 -6.53 -0.13
C LEU A 76 -3.40 -7.50 -1.27
N THR A 77 -4.37 -7.83 -2.12
CA THR A 77 -4.23 -8.87 -3.14
C THR A 77 -3.47 -8.46 -4.40
N ASP A 78 -3.31 -7.15 -4.64
CA ASP A 78 -2.72 -6.61 -5.88
C ASP A 78 -1.32 -5.99 -5.66
N VAL A 79 -0.76 -6.21 -4.47
CA VAL A 79 0.57 -5.75 -4.05
C VAL A 79 1.31 -6.88 -3.31
N THR A 80 2.62 -6.74 -3.17
CA THR A 80 3.41 -7.52 -2.21
C THR A 80 3.50 -6.74 -0.91
N TYR A 81 2.81 -7.21 0.12
CA TYR A 81 2.93 -6.66 1.46
C TYR A 81 4.24 -7.14 2.11
N LEU A 82 5.05 -6.18 2.56
CA LEU A 82 6.28 -6.42 3.30
C LEU A 82 5.94 -6.30 4.78
N ARG A 83 5.81 -7.46 5.42
CA ARG A 83 5.66 -7.59 6.86
C ARG A 83 7.02 -7.96 7.46
N ASP A 84 7.32 -7.49 8.66
CA ASP A 84 8.55 -7.77 9.42
C ASP A 84 8.67 -9.26 9.81
N GLU A 85 8.79 -10.13 8.81
CA GLU A 85 9.04 -11.55 8.96
C GLU A 85 10.49 -11.81 8.56
N TYR A 86 11.39 -11.71 9.53
CA TYR A 86 12.71 -12.32 9.38
C TYR A 86 12.52 -13.83 9.27
N ARG A 87 12.72 -14.38 8.07
CA ARG A 87 12.99 -15.82 7.88
C ARG A 87 14.48 -16.09 7.94
#